data_AF-A0A945C279-F1
#
_entry.id   AF-A0A945C279-F1
#
_cell.length_a   1.000
_cell.length_b   1.000
_cell.length_c   1.000
_cell.angle_alpha   90.00
_cell.angle_beta   90.00
_cell.angle_gamma   90.00
#
_symmetry.space_group_name_H-M   'P 1'
#
loop_
_entity.id
_entity.type
_entity.pdbx_description
1 polymer ?
#
loop_
_entity_poly.entity_id
_entity_poly.type
_entity_poly.pdbx_seq_one_letter_code
_entity_poly.pdbx_strand_id
1 'polypeptide(L)'
;MIADVVGPWDWQAHPEVWFLVAAVVVLGWWAARVIGPKVVPAGTPVTTPFQRRAFVAATILLLVSADWPMHDIAEDHLYSVHMLQHLLITFIVPPLFLLAMPGWLARLLILEGGFGARVLRRLTHPVVAGLIFNGLIALTHWSSVVSWSAEFGAFHYGVHVVLFAA
;
A
#
# COMPACT_ATOMS: atom_id res chain seq x y z
N MET A 1 10.11 20.33 26.67
CA MET A 1 11.18 20.34 25.66
C MET A 1 10.47 20.24 24.33
N ILE A 2 10.31 21.35 23.62
CA ILE A 2 9.69 21.34 22.28
C ILE A 2 10.75 20.67 21.40
N ALA A 3 10.41 19.53 20.80
CA ALA A 3 11.31 18.90 19.84
C ALA A 3 11.58 19.92 18.72
N ASP A 4 12.85 20.15 18.38
CA ASP A 4 13.20 20.97 17.23
C ASP A 4 12.58 20.32 16.00
N VAL A 5 11.56 20.95 15.43
CA VAL A 5 10.94 20.49 14.19
C VAL A 5 12.01 20.62 13.11
N VAL A 6 12.45 19.47 12.59
CA VAL A 6 13.41 19.37 11.49
C VAL A 6 12.89 20.18 10.31
N GLY A 7 13.75 20.86 9.56
CA GLY A 7 13.29 21.68 8.45
C GLY A 7 12.62 20.81 7.38
N PRO A 8 11.57 21.31 6.69
CA PRO A 8 10.82 20.53 5.69
C PRO A 8 11.65 20.07 4.49
N TRP A 9 12.84 20.65 4.33
CA TRP A 9 13.79 20.38 3.25
C TRP A 9 15.06 19.70 3.76
N ASP A 10 15.15 19.41 5.05
CA ASP A 10 16.24 18.63 5.60
C ASP A 10 15.94 17.17 5.30
N TRP A 11 16.87 16.52 4.61
CA TRP A 11 16.69 15.15 4.17
C TRP A 11 16.55 14.20 5.36
N GLN A 12 15.50 13.36 5.33
CA GLN A 12 15.26 12.30 6.29
C GLN A 12 15.27 10.94 5.59
N ALA A 13 15.80 9.93 6.28
CA ALA A 13 15.91 8.58 5.76
C ALA A 13 14.72 7.74 6.23
N HIS A 14 13.99 7.14 5.29
CA HIS A 14 12.89 6.21 5.56
C HIS A 14 13.22 4.80 5.07
N PRO A 15 14.15 4.08 5.75
CA PRO A 15 14.57 2.75 5.33
C PRO A 15 13.41 1.74 5.27
N GLU A 16 12.38 1.92 6.09
CA GLU A 16 11.14 1.14 6.07
C GLU A 16 10.37 1.32 4.76
N VAL A 17 10.31 2.54 4.22
CA VAL A 17 9.67 2.84 2.93
C VAL A 17 10.49 2.23 1.80
N TRP A 18 11.81 2.35 1.86
CA TRP A 18 12.70 1.77 0.85
C TRP A 18 12.61 0.24 0.84
N PHE A 19 12.54 -0.38 2.02
CA PHE A 19 12.34 -1.81 2.16
C PHE A 19 10.99 -2.23 1.56
N LEU A 20 9.91 -1.51 1.86
CA LEU A 20 8.58 -1.78 1.29
C LEU A 20 8.61 -1.69 -0.25
N VAL A 21 9.14 -0.59 -0.79
CA VAL A 21 9.23 -0.37 -2.25
C VAL A 21 10.11 -1.43 -2.90
N ALA A 22 11.26 -1.76 -2.31
CA ALA A 22 12.13 -2.83 -2.78
C ALA A 22 11.41 -4.18 -2.78
N ALA A 23 10.66 -4.50 -1.71
CA ALA A 23 9.87 -5.73 -1.63
C ALA A 23 8.80 -5.78 -2.73
N VAL A 24 8.07 -4.69 -2.97
CA VAL A 24 7.08 -4.60 -4.07
C VAL A 24 7.74 -4.83 -5.43
N VAL A 25 8.87 -4.18 -5.70
CA VAL A 25 9.62 -4.34 -6.96
C VAL A 25 10.13 -5.77 -7.13
N VAL A 26 10.72 -6.35 -6.10
CA VAL A 26 11.27 -7.72 -6.12
C VAL A 26 10.15 -8.74 -6.32
N LEU A 27 9.02 -8.61 -5.60
CA LEU A 27 7.86 -9.48 -5.75
C LEU A 27 7.24 -9.36 -7.14
N GLY A 28 7.10 -8.14 -7.66
CA GLY A 28 6.59 -7.90 -9.01
C GLY A 28 7.50 -8.50 -10.09
N TRP A 29 8.81 -8.33 -9.94
CA TRP A 29 9.81 -8.95 -10.82
C TRP A 29 9.76 -10.48 -10.74
N TRP A 30 9.72 -11.05 -9.54
CA TRP A 30 9.68 -12.48 -9.30
C TRP A 30 8.41 -13.11 -9.86
N ALA A 31 7.25 -12.47 -9.64
CA ALA A 31 5.98 -12.89 -10.24
C ALA A 31 6.07 -12.89 -11.77
N ALA A 32 6.59 -11.82 -12.39
CA ALA A 32 6.65 -11.71 -13.85
C ALA A 32 7.73 -12.60 -14.49
N ARG A 33 8.85 -12.87 -13.83
CA ARG A 33 10.01 -13.58 -14.40
C ARG A 33 10.15 -15.03 -13.97
N VAL A 34 9.63 -15.39 -12.81
CA VAL A 34 9.82 -16.74 -12.23
C VAL A 34 8.51 -17.50 -12.18
N ILE A 35 7.42 -16.91 -11.69
CA ILE A 35 6.12 -17.60 -11.62
C ILE A 35 5.42 -17.59 -12.97
N GLY A 36 5.28 -16.41 -13.58
CA GLY A 36 4.51 -16.20 -14.81
C GLY A 36 4.85 -17.21 -15.90
N PRO A 37 6.13 -17.41 -16.29
CA PRO A 37 6.50 -18.39 -17.31
C PRO A 37 6.14 -19.85 -16.98
N LYS A 38 5.93 -20.19 -15.71
CA LYS A 38 5.57 -21.55 -15.26
C LYS A 38 4.06 -21.81 -15.28
N VAL A 39 3.24 -20.76 -15.13
CA VAL A 39 1.78 -20.88 -14.99
C VAL A 39 1.02 -20.40 -16.23
N VAL A 40 1.64 -19.57 -17.04
CA VAL A 40 1.06 -18.99 -18.25
C VAL A 40 1.34 -19.90 -19.46
N PRO A 41 0.36 -20.20 -20.33
CA PRO A 41 0.57 -21.04 -21.52
C PRO A 41 1.69 -20.51 -22.42
N ALA A 42 2.46 -21.44 -23.01
CA ALA A 42 3.53 -21.11 -23.94
C ALA A 42 3.01 -20.22 -25.10
N GLY A 43 3.75 -19.15 -25.39
CA GLY A 43 3.39 -18.18 -26.45
C GLY A 43 2.43 -17.06 -26.01
N THR A 44 1.91 -17.07 -24.77
CA THR A 44 1.12 -15.95 -24.25
C THR A 44 1.97 -14.99 -23.42
N PRO A 45 1.79 -13.66 -23.56
CA PRO A 45 2.59 -12.70 -22.81
C PRO A 45 2.24 -12.73 -21.32
N VAL A 46 3.25 -12.85 -20.45
CA VAL A 46 3.07 -12.84 -18.99
C VAL A 46 2.50 -11.51 -18.50
N THR A 47 2.93 -10.38 -19.09
CA THR A 47 2.44 -9.04 -18.75
C THR A 47 2.31 -8.18 -20.00
N THR A 48 1.33 -7.29 -20.02
CA THR A 48 1.16 -6.30 -21.09
C THR A 48 2.01 -5.05 -20.83
N PRO A 49 2.32 -4.24 -21.87
CA PRO A 49 3.02 -2.96 -21.68
C PRO A 49 2.26 -1.99 -20.76
N PHE A 50 0.93 -1.99 -20.83
CA PHE A 50 0.08 -1.17 -19.95
C PHE A 50 0.24 -1.58 -18.48
N GLN A 51 0.19 -2.88 -18.18
CA GLN A 51 0.37 -3.39 -16.81
C GLN A 51 1.74 -3.00 -16.23
N ARG A 52 2.80 -3.06 -17.05
CA ARG A 52 4.14 -2.64 -16.62
C ARG A 52 4.21 -1.14 -16.33
N ARG A 53 3.61 -0.31 -17.17
CA ARG A 53 3.56 1.15 -16.96
C ARG A 53 2.74 1.50 -15.72
N ALA A 54 1.60 0.84 -15.52
CA ALA A 54 0.78 1.00 -14.32
C ALA A 54 1.55 0.59 -13.05
N PHE A 55 2.29 -0.52 -13.09
CA PHE A 55 3.13 -0.98 -11.98
C PHE A 55 4.20 0.05 -11.61
N VAL A 56 4.91 0.55 -12.62
CA VAL A 56 5.97 1.56 -12.42
C VAL A 56 5.37 2.87 -11.89
N ALA A 57 4.26 3.33 -12.45
CA ALA A 57 3.57 4.52 -11.99
C ALA A 57 3.09 4.38 -10.53
N ALA A 58 2.49 3.24 -10.17
CA ALA A 58 2.05 2.95 -8.81
C ALA A 58 3.23 2.95 -7.83
N THR A 59 4.34 2.31 -8.20
CA THR A 59 5.53 2.20 -7.34
C THR A 59 6.21 3.55 -7.14
N ILE A 60 6.32 4.37 -8.21
CA ILE A 60 6.88 5.72 -8.11
C ILE A 60 5.98 6.61 -7.25
N LEU A 61 4.66 6.56 -7.45
CA LEU A 61 3.72 7.34 -6.64
C LEU A 61 3.75 6.91 -5.17
N LEU A 62 3.85 5.61 -4.89
CA LEU A 62 4.01 5.11 -3.52
C LEU A 62 5.30 5.66 -2.89
N LEU A 63 6.43 5.57 -3.58
CA LEU A 63 7.71 6.09 -3.07
C LEU A 63 7.63 7.60 -2.83
N VAL A 64 7.17 8.37 -3.81
CA VAL A 64 7.09 9.85 -3.69
C VAL A 64 6.12 10.29 -2.61
N SER A 65 5.04 9.53 -2.36
CA SER A 65 4.06 9.89 -1.32
C SER A 65 4.47 9.45 0.08
N ALA A 66 5.24 8.38 0.21
CA ALA A 66 5.62 7.81 1.50
C ALA A 66 7.04 8.17 1.96
N ASP A 67 7.90 8.71 1.09
CA ASP A 67 9.28 9.08 1.40
C ASP A 67 9.45 10.61 1.52
N TRP A 68 10.64 11.02 1.94
CA TRP A 68 11.05 12.42 1.95
C TRP A 68 10.98 13.03 0.53
N PRO A 69 10.49 14.28 0.36
CA PRO A 69 10.07 15.21 1.40
C PRO A 69 8.57 15.20 1.70
N MET A 70 7.75 14.47 0.92
CA MET A 70 6.29 14.58 1.04
C MET A 70 5.81 14.09 2.40
N HIS A 71 6.37 12.98 2.88
CA HIS A 71 6.03 12.39 4.17
C HIS A 71 6.31 13.36 5.33
N ASP A 72 7.51 13.92 5.41
CA ASP A 72 7.88 14.84 6.50
C ASP A 72 7.09 16.15 6.43
N ILE A 73 6.87 16.68 5.22
CA ILE A 73 6.01 17.87 5.03
C ILE A 73 4.59 17.58 5.49
N ALA A 74 4.07 16.39 5.23
CA ALA A 74 2.74 15.98 5.64
C ALA A 74 2.61 15.79 7.16
N GLU A 75 3.59 15.18 7.82
CA GLU A 75 3.50 14.88 9.25
C GLU A 75 3.77 16.10 10.12
N ASP A 76 4.79 16.90 9.80
CA ASP A 76 5.30 17.92 10.71
C ASP A 76 4.97 19.36 10.31
N HIS A 77 4.50 19.60 9.07
CA HIS A 77 4.41 20.97 8.54
C HIS A 77 3.04 21.38 7.97
N LEU A 78 2.45 20.58 7.08
CA LEU A 78 1.28 20.99 6.29
C LEU A 78 0.19 19.92 6.24
N TYR A 79 -0.92 20.19 6.92
CA TYR A 79 -2.12 19.35 6.89
C TYR A 79 -2.71 19.15 5.48
N SER A 80 -2.55 20.12 4.57
CA SER A 80 -2.99 19.95 3.18
C SER A 80 -2.19 18.87 2.44
N VAL A 81 -0.87 18.80 2.69
CA VAL A 81 0.01 17.76 2.14
C VAL A 81 -0.29 16.42 2.81
N HIS A 82 -0.56 16.42 4.12
CA HIS A 82 -1.05 15.25 4.85
C HIS A 82 -2.28 14.61 4.21
N MET A 83 -3.29 15.43 3.91
CA MET A 83 -4.51 14.92 3.26
C MET A 83 -4.25 14.48 1.83
N LEU A 84 -3.43 15.20 1.07
CA LEU A 84 -3.05 14.79 -0.28
C LEU A 84 -2.34 13.44 -0.27
N GLN A 85 -1.40 13.22 0.65
CA GLN A 85 -0.71 11.95 0.83
C GLN A 85 -1.70 10.82 1.10
N HIS A 86 -2.63 11.00 2.03
CA HIS A 86 -3.67 10.02 2.32
C HIS A 86 -4.52 9.69 1.10
N LEU A 87 -4.91 10.70 0.31
CA LEU A 87 -5.68 10.49 -0.92
C LEU A 87 -4.88 9.73 -1.99
N LEU A 88 -3.59 10.05 -2.17
CA LEU A 88 -2.73 9.35 -3.12
C LEU A 88 -2.58 7.87 -2.74
N ILE A 89 -2.24 7.59 -1.48
CA ILE A 89 -2.00 6.23 -0.99
C ILE A 89 -3.28 5.40 -0.92
N THR A 90 -4.44 6.02 -0.67
CA THR A 90 -5.71 5.29 -0.51
C THR A 90 -6.47 5.13 -1.82
N PHE A 91 -6.50 6.16 -2.69
CA PHE A 91 -7.39 6.19 -3.85
C PHE A 91 -6.68 6.11 -5.20
N ILE A 92 -5.37 6.36 -5.28
CA ILE A 92 -4.65 6.36 -6.56
C ILE A 92 -3.72 5.16 -6.68
N VAL A 93 -2.85 4.98 -5.68
CA VAL A 93 -1.86 3.89 -5.68
C VAL A 93 -2.51 2.50 -5.74
N PRO A 94 -3.55 2.16 -4.94
CA PRO A 94 -4.12 0.81 -4.95
C PRO A 94 -4.81 0.46 -6.27
N PRO A 95 -5.66 1.33 -6.88
CA PRO A 95 -6.20 1.05 -8.21
C PRO A 95 -5.15 0.90 -9.30
N LEU A 96 -4.04 1.65 -9.25
CA LEU A 96 -2.94 1.47 -10.21
C LEU A 96 -2.27 0.11 -10.04
N PHE A 97 -2.05 -0.38 -8.81
CA PHE A 97 -1.55 -1.73 -8.58
C PHE A 97 -2.56 -2.80 -9.04
N LEU A 98 -3.86 -2.58 -8.87
CA LEU A 98 -4.88 -3.48 -9.41
C LEU A 98 -4.87 -3.53 -10.94
N LEU A 99 -4.70 -2.38 -11.61
CA LEU A 99 -4.56 -2.29 -13.07
C LEU A 99 -3.25 -2.93 -13.58
N ALA A 100 -2.20 -2.89 -12.76
CA ALA A 100 -0.93 -3.55 -13.02
C ALA A 100 -1.01 -5.08 -12.89
N MET A 101 -1.94 -5.59 -12.08
CA MET A 101 -2.05 -7.00 -11.77
C MET A 101 -2.50 -7.82 -13.00
N PRO A 102 -1.71 -8.80 -13.45
CA PRO A 102 -2.11 -9.66 -14.55
C PRO A 102 -3.25 -10.61 -14.14
N GLY A 103 -4.16 -10.90 -15.07
CA GLY A 103 -5.28 -11.80 -14.79
C GLY A 103 -4.86 -13.21 -14.36
N TRP A 104 -3.72 -13.72 -14.81
CA TRP A 104 -3.21 -15.03 -14.35
C TRP A 104 -2.78 -14.99 -12.88
N LEU A 105 -2.20 -13.86 -12.42
CA LEU A 105 -1.76 -13.70 -11.04
C LEU A 105 -2.97 -13.55 -10.12
N ALA A 106 -3.96 -12.76 -10.55
CA ALA A 106 -5.23 -12.65 -9.84
C ALA A 106 -5.92 -14.02 -9.69
N ARG A 107 -5.93 -14.84 -10.75
CA ARG A 107 -6.48 -16.20 -10.70
C ARG A 107 -5.68 -17.10 -9.76
N LEU A 108 -4.35 -17.07 -9.85
CA LEU A 108 -3.48 -17.86 -8.98
C LEU A 108 -3.71 -17.53 -7.49
N LEU A 109 -3.85 -16.25 -7.15
CA LEU A 109 -4.04 -15.79 -5.77
C LEU A 109 -5.47 -16.01 -5.23
N ILE A 110 -6.50 -15.86 -6.07
CA ILE A 110 -7.91 -15.81 -5.62
C ILE A 110 -8.65 -17.13 -5.88
N LEU A 111 -8.30 -17.87 -6.94
CA LEU A 111 -9.08 -19.02 -7.42
C LEU A 111 -8.46 -20.39 -7.09
N GLU A 112 -7.15 -20.50 -6.90
CA GLU A 112 -6.55 -21.80 -6.55
C GLU A 112 -6.85 -22.16 -5.07
N GLY A 113 -7.60 -23.25 -4.88
CA GLY A 113 -8.50 -23.53 -3.74
C GLY A 113 -7.92 -23.74 -2.33
N GLY A 114 -6.78 -23.13 -1.99
CA GLY A 114 -6.22 -23.14 -0.64
C GLY A 114 -7.02 -22.31 0.38
N PHE A 115 -6.66 -22.43 1.65
CA PHE A 115 -7.21 -21.60 2.74
C PHE A 115 -7.02 -20.10 2.46
N GLY A 116 -5.85 -19.70 1.96
CA GLY A 116 -5.54 -18.31 1.61
C GLY A 116 -6.49 -17.73 0.55
N ALA A 117 -6.76 -18.46 -0.53
CA ALA A 117 -7.69 -18.02 -1.57
C ALA A 117 -9.14 -17.88 -1.06
N ARG A 118 -9.55 -18.72 -0.10
CA ARG A 118 -10.88 -18.62 0.54
C ARG A 118 -10.99 -17.37 1.41
N VAL A 119 -9.93 -17.05 2.17
CA VAL A 119 -9.86 -15.83 2.97
C VAL A 119 -9.87 -14.62 2.05
N LEU A 120 -8.98 -14.60 1.05
CA LEU A 120 -8.87 -13.49 0.11
C LEU A 120 -10.19 -13.21 -0.61
N ARG A 121 -10.88 -14.25 -1.11
CA ARG A 121 -12.20 -14.09 -1.76
C ARG A 121 -13.26 -13.48 -0.85
N ARG A 122 -13.23 -13.78 0.46
CA ARG A 122 -14.13 -13.14 1.43
C ARG A 122 -13.75 -11.67 1.63
N LEU A 123 -12.46 -11.38 1.83
CA LEU A 123 -11.97 -10.03 2.06
C LEU A 123 -12.19 -9.13 0.84
N THR A 124 -12.03 -9.65 -0.38
CA THR A 124 -12.25 -8.89 -1.63
C THR A 124 -13.72 -8.80 -2.05
N HIS A 125 -14.67 -9.37 -1.30
CA HIS A 125 -16.09 -9.22 -1.61
C HIS A 125 -16.51 -7.75 -1.37
N PRO A 126 -17.16 -7.05 -2.32
CA PRO A 126 -17.38 -5.60 -2.24
C PRO A 126 -18.02 -5.13 -0.93
N VAL A 127 -18.98 -5.89 -0.40
CA VAL A 127 -19.63 -5.60 0.88
C VAL A 127 -18.67 -5.78 2.06
N VAL A 128 -17.85 -6.83 2.05
CA VAL A 128 -16.91 -7.11 3.15
C VAL A 128 -15.78 -6.08 3.13
N ALA A 129 -15.17 -5.86 1.96
CA ALA A 129 -14.17 -4.81 1.75
C ALA A 129 -14.71 -3.43 2.15
N GLY A 130 -15.93 -3.09 1.71
CA GLY A 130 -16.57 -1.83 2.05
C GLY A 130 -16.82 -1.67 3.55
N LEU A 131 -17.28 -2.72 4.24
CA LEU A 131 -17.48 -2.70 5.69
C LEU A 131 -16.15 -2.59 6.45
N ILE A 132 -15.11 -3.32 6.03
CA ILE A 132 -13.77 -3.25 6.63
C ILE A 132 -13.21 -1.84 6.46
N PHE A 133 -13.22 -1.31 5.23
CA PHE A 133 -12.72 0.03 4.93
C PHE A 133 -13.45 1.10 5.75
N ASN A 134 -14.78 1.14 5.69
CA ASN A 134 -15.54 2.15 6.43
C ASN A 134 -15.42 1.97 7.95
N GLY A 135 -15.36 0.72 8.43
CA GLY A 135 -15.13 0.41 9.85
C GLY A 135 -13.78 0.93 10.32
N LEU A 136 -12.72 0.74 9.52
CA LEU A 136 -11.39 1.26 9.82
C LEU A 136 -11.35 2.77 9.80
N ILE A 137 -11.95 3.42 8.81
CA ILE A 137 -12.08 4.89 8.78
C ILE A 137 -12.80 5.40 10.03
N ALA A 138 -13.92 4.78 10.41
CA ALA A 138 -14.65 5.17 11.62
C ALA A 138 -13.79 4.98 12.89
N LEU A 139 -13.06 3.86 12.99
CA LEU A 139 -12.19 3.56 14.12
C LEU A 139 -11.01 4.53 14.21
N THR A 140 -10.34 4.84 13.10
CA THR A 140 -9.18 5.74 13.08
C THR A 140 -9.53 7.20 13.30
N HIS A 141 -10.82 7.56 13.18
CA HIS A 141 -11.32 8.91 13.47
C HIS A 141 -12.07 8.98 14.81
N TRP A 142 -12.19 7.86 15.53
CA TRP A 142 -12.74 7.88 16.89
C TRP A 142 -11.69 8.48 17.83
N SER A 143 -12.04 9.62 18.44
CA SER A 143 -11.21 10.37 19.40
C SER A 143 -10.44 9.52 20.40
N SER A 144 -11.06 8.49 20.99
CA SER A 144 -10.42 7.59 21.95
C SER A 144 -9.31 6.72 21.34
N VAL A 145 -9.49 6.25 20.10
CA VAL A 145 -8.49 5.46 19.38
C VAL A 145 -7.32 6.34 18.99
N VAL A 146 -7.60 7.55 18.52
CA VAL A 146 -6.58 8.55 18.17
C VAL A 146 -5.77 8.95 19.38
N SER A 147 -6.41 9.24 20.52
CA SER A 147 -5.71 9.63 21.75
C SER A 147 -4.78 8.52 22.24
N TRP A 148 -5.22 7.26 22.22
CA TRP A 148 -4.37 6.13 22.60
C TRP A 148 -3.22 5.88 21.63
N SER A 149 -3.45 6.08 20.34
CA SER A 149 -2.38 6.03 19.33
C SER A 149 -1.32 7.09 19.54
N ALA A 150 -1.70 8.31 19.96
CA ALA A 150 -0.75 9.36 20.27
C ALA A 150 0.03 9.10 21.56
N GLU A 151 -0.58 8.43 22.55
CA GLU A 151 0.03 8.17 23.86
C GLU A 151 0.95 6.95 23.87
N PHE A 152 0.66 5.91 23.07
CA PHE A 152 1.39 4.63 23.10
C PHE A 152 1.94 4.24 21.72
N GLY A 153 3.28 4.34 21.56
CA GLY A 153 3.96 4.03 20.29
C GLY A 153 3.75 2.61 19.76
N ALA A 154 3.59 1.61 20.63
CA ALA A 154 3.29 0.23 20.20
C ALA A 154 1.87 0.11 19.60
N PHE A 155 0.90 0.85 20.16
CA PHE A 155 -0.46 0.89 19.62
C PHE A 155 -0.48 1.66 18.30
N HIS A 156 0.24 2.77 18.22
CA HIS A 156 0.43 3.54 16.99
C HIS A 156 0.91 2.67 15.82
N TYR A 157 1.97 1.89 16.03
CA TYR A 157 2.48 0.97 15.00
C TYR A 157 1.45 -0.12 14.64
N GLY A 158 0.72 -0.66 15.62
CA GLY A 158 -0.34 -1.64 15.38
C GLY A 158 -1.46 -1.10 14.49
N VAL A 159 -1.84 0.17 14.66
CA VAL A 159 -2.84 0.85 13.81
C VAL A 159 -2.35 0.92 12.36
N HIS A 160 -1.09 1.33 12.14
CA HIS A 160 -0.50 1.37 10.80
C HIS A 160 -0.47 0.00 10.13
N VAL A 161 -0.09 -1.06 10.83
CA VAL A 161 -0.09 -2.43 10.28
C VAL A 161 -1.49 -2.87 9.89
N VAL A 162 -2.50 -2.60 10.71
CA VAL A 162 -3.89 -2.98 10.43
C VAL A 162 -4.43 -2.21 9.22
N LEU A 163 -4.16 -0.90 9.13
CA LEU A 163 -4.58 -0.08 7.99
C LEU A 163 -3.90 -0.51 6.70
N PHE A 164 -2.63 -0.90 6.75
CA PHE A 164 -1.91 -1.39 5.57
C PHE A 164 -2.41 -2.77 5.12
N ALA A 165 -2.82 -3.63 6.05
CA ALA A 165 -3.24 -5.00 5.76
C ALA A 165 -4.68 -5.12 5.25
N ALA A 166 -5.51 -4.08 5.43
CA ALA A 166 -6.93 -4.07 5.10
C ALA A 166 -7.24 -3.51 3.71
#